data_AF-A0A522F1B9-F1
#
_entry.id   AF-A0A522F1B9-F1
#
_cell.length_a   1.000
_cell.length_b   1.000
_cell.length_c   1.000
_cell.angle_alpha   90.00
_cell.angle_beta   90.00
_cell.angle_gamma   90.00
#
_symmetry.space_group_name_H-M   'P 1'
#
loop_
_entity.id
_entity.type
_entity.pdbx_description
1 polymer ?
#
loop_
_entity_poly.entity_id
_entity_poly.type
_entity_poly.pdbx_seq_one_letter_code
_entity_poly.pdbx_strand_id
1 'polypeptide(L)'
;MKRNTQIRSDMTGYEAPVHFSIPHPKTGCMTVSRFLADGTKEMIGCVFREQNNEDGPEEYISYDNYGNKICSATASWPEIENEFELLAKRIDKIEYFKTINKFYEEMENREIEVENIRQRIKGKEKIKQLTR
;
A
#
# COMPACT_ATOMS: atom_id res chain seq x y z
N MET A 1 -23.80 25.39 7.44
CA MET A 1 -22.35 25.64 7.57
C MET A 1 -21.61 24.69 6.63
N LYS A 2 -20.96 25.20 5.58
CA LYS A 2 -20.12 24.39 4.68
C LYS A 2 -18.70 24.36 5.27
N ARG A 3 -18.20 23.20 5.67
CA ARG A 3 -16.79 23.07 6.11
C ARG A 3 -15.93 23.08 4.84
N ASN A 4 -15.20 24.17 4.65
CA ASN A 4 -14.10 24.29 3.70
C ASN A 4 -12.99 23.35 4.17
N THR A 5 -12.76 22.26 3.44
CA THR A 5 -11.55 21.46 3.57
C THR A 5 -10.42 22.27 2.91
N GLN A 6 -9.77 23.10 3.70
CA GLN A 6 -8.63 23.90 3.27
C GLN A 6 -7.44 22.96 3.10
N ILE A 7 -7.18 22.57 1.86
CA ILE A 7 -5.98 21.82 1.47
C ILE A 7 -4.79 22.73 1.76
N ARG A 8 -4.02 22.41 2.81
CA ARG A 8 -2.75 23.06 3.10
C ARG A 8 -1.68 22.45 2.19
N SER A 9 -1.48 23.07 1.04
CA SER A 9 -0.38 22.78 0.14
C SER A 9 0.80 23.71 0.47
N ASP A 10 1.53 23.42 1.54
CA ASP A 10 2.80 24.08 1.82
C ASP A 10 3.92 23.05 1.75
N MET A 11 4.99 23.46 1.07
CA MET A 11 6.09 22.63 0.60
C MET A 11 6.79 21.86 1.72
N THR A 12 7.15 20.60 1.43
CA THR A 12 7.72 19.54 2.29
C THR A 12 6.71 18.79 3.16
N GLY A 13 6.47 17.51 2.84
CA GLY A 13 5.74 16.59 3.72
C GLY A 13 4.44 16.07 3.12
N TYR A 14 4.48 14.78 2.79
CA TYR A 14 3.35 13.86 2.56
C TYR A 14 1.99 14.39 3.06
N GLU A 15 1.09 14.69 2.12
CA GLU A 15 -0.34 14.83 2.41
C GLU A 15 -0.82 13.60 3.18
N ALA A 16 -1.75 13.78 4.12
CA ALA A 16 -2.29 12.69 4.93
C ALA A 16 -2.62 11.47 4.03
N PRO A 17 -2.02 10.29 4.28
CA PRO A 17 -1.91 9.23 3.27
C PRO A 17 -3.23 8.51 2.95
N VAL A 18 -4.32 8.92 3.58
CA VAL A 18 -5.60 8.22 3.53
C VAL A 18 -6.78 9.18 3.37
N HIS A 19 -7.77 8.75 2.61
CA HIS A 19 -8.97 9.48 2.25
C HIS A 19 -10.20 8.67 2.63
N PHE A 20 -11.10 9.28 3.40
CA PHE A 20 -12.39 8.72 3.77
C PHE A 20 -13.48 9.26 2.85
N SER A 21 -14.21 8.36 2.20
CA SER A 21 -15.37 8.73 1.38
C SER A 21 -16.58 9.12 2.23
N ILE A 22 -17.54 9.78 1.58
CA ILE A 22 -18.84 10.04 2.20
C ILE A 22 -19.55 8.70 2.46
N PRO A 23 -20.19 8.50 3.64
CA PRO A 23 -20.91 7.28 3.94
C PRO A 23 -21.94 6.92 2.88
N HIS A 24 -21.94 5.68 2.44
CA HIS A 24 -22.93 5.20 1.48
C HIS A 24 -24.34 5.21 2.10
N PRO A 25 -25.34 5.82 1.46
CA PRO A 25 -26.62 6.14 2.09
C PRO A 25 -27.44 4.93 2.55
N LYS A 26 -27.22 3.75 1.96
CA LYS A 26 -27.93 2.51 2.35
C LYS A 26 -27.20 1.67 3.40
N THR A 27 -25.87 1.76 3.44
CA THR A 27 -25.04 0.82 4.23
C THR A 27 -24.26 1.53 5.34
N GLY A 28 -24.23 2.87 5.34
CA GLY A 28 -23.41 3.65 6.26
C GLY A 28 -21.91 3.44 6.09
N CYS A 29 -21.49 2.71 5.05
CA CYS A 29 -20.10 2.34 4.82
C CYS A 29 -19.32 3.50 4.22
N MET A 30 -18.20 3.85 4.83
CA MET A 30 -17.19 4.75 4.31
C MET A 30 -16.01 3.92 3.80
N THR A 31 -15.73 3.99 2.51
CA THR A 31 -14.49 3.47 1.95
C THR A 31 -13.31 4.34 2.36
N VAL A 32 -12.20 3.69 2.74
CA VAL A 32 -10.92 4.32 3.03
C VAL A 32 -9.94 3.97 1.90
N SER A 33 -9.30 4.99 1.32
CA SER A 33 -8.37 4.82 0.20
C SER A 33 -7.08 5.57 0.43
N ARG A 34 -5.95 5.05 -0.07
CA ARG A 34 -4.69 5.81 -0.18
C ARG A 34 -4.50 6.32 -1.60
N PHE A 35 -3.69 7.37 -1.75
CA PHE A 35 -3.19 7.80 -3.06
C PHE A 35 -1.81 7.21 -3.30
N LEU A 36 -1.62 6.61 -4.46
CA LEU A 36 -0.32 6.12 -4.91
C LEU A 36 0.48 7.25 -5.56
N ALA A 37 1.78 7.05 -5.75
CA ALA A 37 2.68 8.04 -6.35
C ALA A 37 2.32 8.43 -7.79
N ASP A 38 1.57 7.57 -8.49
CA ASP A 38 1.03 7.83 -9.83
C ASP A 38 -0.30 8.61 -9.81
N GLY A 39 -0.78 9.00 -8.63
CA GLY A 39 -2.04 9.72 -8.41
C GLY A 39 -3.28 8.83 -8.41
N THR A 40 -3.12 7.50 -8.58
CA THR A 40 -4.26 6.58 -8.52
C THR A 40 -4.71 6.36 -7.08
N LYS A 41 -5.99 6.01 -6.91
CA LYS A 41 -6.58 5.69 -5.61
C LYS A 41 -6.64 4.18 -5.42
N GLU A 42 -6.14 3.71 -4.29
CA GLU A 42 -6.24 2.31 -3.89
C GLU A 42 -7.07 2.19 -2.61
N MET A 43 -8.05 1.29 -2.61
CA MET A 43 -8.83 0.99 -1.42
C MET A 43 -8.02 0.16 -0.42
N ILE A 44 -7.90 0.65 0.81
CA ILE A 44 -7.17 -0.02 1.90
C ILE A 44 -8.06 -0.52 3.01
N GLY A 45 -9.34 -0.11 3.03
CA GLY A 45 -10.32 -0.65 3.96
C GLY A 45 -11.64 0.10 3.95
N CYS A 46 -12.44 -0.13 4.99
CA CYS A 46 -13.75 0.48 5.17
C CYS A 46 -14.09 0.70 6.64
N VAL A 47 -14.98 1.65 6.89
CA VAL A 47 -15.54 1.95 8.20
C VAL A 47 -17.06 1.89 8.12
N PHE A 48 -17.67 1.16 9.03
CA PHE A 48 -19.12 1.07 9.19
C PHE A 48 -19.53 1.83 10.44
N ARG A 49 -20.55 2.67 10.31
CA ARG A 49 -21.24 3.25 11.46
C ARG A 49 -22.20 2.21 12.04
N GLU A 50 -22.02 1.87 13.30
CA GLU A 50 -22.93 1.00 14.03
C GLU A 50 -24.16 1.83 14.44
N GLN A 51 -25.35 1.44 13.97
CA GLN A 51 -26.60 2.07 14.38
C GLN A 51 -26.96 1.59 15.78
N ASN A 52 -26.51 2.31 16.80
CA ASN A 52 -27.06 2.18 18.14
C ASN A 52 -28.32 3.03 18.28
N ASN A 53 -29.22 2.62 19.18
CA ASN A 53 -30.44 3.33 19.53
C ASN A 53 -30.16 4.83 19.77
N GLU A 54 -31.13 5.67 19.41
CA GLU A 54 -31.03 7.11 19.09
C GLU A 54 -30.34 8.05 20.12
N ASP A 55 -29.96 7.55 21.30
CA ASP A 55 -29.34 8.30 22.40
C ASP A 55 -27.88 7.89 22.73
N GLY A 56 -27.28 6.96 21.97
CA GLY A 56 -25.89 6.49 22.19
C GLY A 56 -24.82 7.31 21.44
N PRO A 57 -23.55 7.27 21.87
CA PRO A 57 -22.44 7.79 21.06
C PRO A 57 -22.36 7.04 19.72
N GLU A 58 -21.95 7.73 18.66
CA GLU A 58 -21.72 7.09 17.36
C GLU A 58 -20.55 6.10 17.46
N GLU A 59 -20.83 4.84 17.18
CA GLU A 59 -19.83 3.77 17.18
C GLU A 59 -19.41 3.43 15.75
N TYR A 60 -18.14 3.09 15.58
CA TYR A 60 -17.53 2.85 14.28
C TYR A 60 -16.69 1.59 14.32
N ILE A 61 -16.95 0.68 13.38
CA ILE A 61 -16.15 -0.53 13.20
C ILE A 61 -15.38 -0.40 11.89
N SER A 62 -14.06 -0.57 11.95
CA SER A 62 -13.18 -0.49 10.78
C SER A 62 -12.58 -1.85 10.41
N TYR A 63 -12.44 -2.08 9.12
CA TYR A 63 -11.84 -3.28 8.54
C TYR A 63 -10.82 -2.90 7.46
N ASP A 64 -9.80 -3.73 7.29
CA ASP A 64 -8.89 -3.64 6.16
C ASP A 64 -9.53 -4.21 4.88
N ASN A 65 -8.83 -4.10 3.75
CA ASN A 65 -9.26 -4.64 2.46
C ASN A 65 -9.30 -6.17 2.38
N TYR A 66 -8.85 -6.89 3.41
CA TYR A 66 -8.93 -8.34 3.54
C TYR A 66 -10.03 -8.80 4.50
N GLY A 67 -10.78 -7.87 5.11
CA GLY A 67 -11.84 -8.17 6.07
C GLY A 67 -11.35 -8.38 7.51
N ASN A 68 -10.08 -8.08 7.81
CA ASN A 68 -9.59 -8.09 9.19
C ASN A 68 -10.04 -6.81 9.90
N LYS A 69 -10.53 -6.98 11.13
CA LYS A 69 -10.93 -5.85 11.98
C LYS A 69 -9.70 -5.04 12.39
N ILE A 70 -9.74 -3.72 12.17
CA ILE A 70 -8.67 -2.78 12.55
C ILE A 70 -8.98 -2.20 13.93
N CYS A 71 -10.14 -1.55 14.10
CA CYS A 71 -10.57 -0.95 15.36
C CYS A 71 -11.87 -1.59 15.88
N SER A 72 -12.06 -1.55 17.20
CA SER A 72 -13.35 -1.88 17.85
C SER A 72 -14.36 -0.75 17.67
N ALA A 73 -15.65 -1.08 17.85
CA ALA A 73 -16.78 -0.15 17.79
C ALA A 73 -16.60 1.09 18.70
N THR A 74 -15.90 0.89 19.81
CA THR A 74 -15.61 1.89 20.84
C THR A 74 -14.46 2.84 20.49
N ALA A 75 -13.76 2.62 19.37
CA ALA A 75 -12.65 3.47 18.99
C ALA A 75 -13.15 4.86 18.57
N SER A 76 -12.43 5.87 19.01
CA SER A 76 -12.69 7.26 18.60
C SER A 76 -12.30 7.48 17.13
N TRP A 77 -12.93 8.46 16.48
CA TRP A 77 -12.61 8.78 15.09
C TRP A 77 -11.11 9.07 14.84
N PRO A 78 -10.40 9.85 15.69
CA PRO A 78 -8.97 10.07 15.51
C PRO A 78 -8.12 8.79 15.61
N GLU A 79 -8.53 7.82 16.43
CA GLU A 79 -7.84 6.52 16.51
C GLU A 79 -8.02 5.73 15.21
N ILE A 80 -9.22 5.75 14.64
CA ILE A 80 -9.51 5.10 13.35
C ILE A 80 -8.66 5.74 12.24
N GLU A 81 -8.61 7.07 12.17
CA GLU A 81 -7.76 7.78 11.20
C GLU A 81 -6.29 7.37 11.35
N ASN A 82 -5.76 7.38 12.57
CA ASN A 82 -4.36 7.04 12.84
C ASN A 82 -4.03 5.57 12.47
N GLU A 83 -4.91 4.61 12.76
CA GLU A 83 -4.68 3.21 12.40
C GLU A 83 -4.65 3.01 10.88
N PHE A 84 -5.51 3.70 10.12
CA PHE A 84 -5.46 3.66 8.66
C PHE A 84 -4.21 4.33 8.10
N GLU A 85 -3.72 5.41 8.71
CA GLU A 85 -2.43 6.00 8.32
C GLU A 85 -1.25 5.05 8.56
N LEU A 86 -1.25 4.34 9.70
CA LEU A 86 -0.24 3.32 10.01
C LEU A 86 -0.32 2.15 9.02
N LEU A 87 -1.52 1.73 8.65
CA LEU A 87 -1.74 0.69 7.66
C LEU A 87 -1.18 1.11 6.29
N ALA A 88 -1.47 2.32 5.82
CA ALA A 88 -0.95 2.83 4.56
C ALA A 88 0.58 2.81 4.51
N LYS A 89 1.24 3.33 5.57
CA LYS A 89 2.71 3.31 5.71
C LYS A 89 3.29 1.89 5.70
N ARG A 90 2.58 0.92 6.28
CA ARG A 90 3.01 -0.48 6.31
C ARG A 90 2.96 -1.11 4.91
N ILE A 91 1.91 -0.82 4.14
CA ILE A 91 1.78 -1.32 2.77
C ILE A 91 2.90 -0.74 1.89
N ASP A 92 3.17 0.57 1.98
CA ASP A 92 4.28 1.21 1.25
C ASP A 92 5.62 0.50 1.51
N LYS A 93 5.88 0.18 2.78
CA LYS A 93 7.11 -0.52 3.18
C LYS A 93 7.18 -1.93 2.57
N ILE A 94 6.09 -2.67 2.56
CA ILE A 94 6.03 -4.02 1.97
C ILE A 94 6.28 -3.96 0.46
N GLU A 95 5.65 -3.03 -0.24
CA GLU A 95 5.82 -2.85 -1.69
C GLU A 95 7.25 -2.46 -2.04
N TYR A 96 7.86 -1.54 -1.27
CA TYR A 96 9.26 -1.18 -1.43
C TYR A 96 10.20 -2.39 -1.34
N PHE A 97 10.03 -3.25 -0.33
CA PHE A 97 10.85 -4.46 -0.20
C PHE A 97 10.61 -5.46 -1.32
N LYS A 98 9.36 -5.63 -1.79
CA LYS A 98 9.07 -6.48 -2.95
C LYS A 98 9.81 -6.00 -4.20
N THR A 99 9.82 -4.69 -4.46
CA THR A 99 10.52 -4.11 -5.60
C THR A 99 12.04 -4.32 -5.50
N ILE A 100 12.61 -4.12 -4.31
CA ILE A 100 14.04 -4.39 -4.08
C ILE A 100 14.38 -5.86 -4.29
N ASN A 101 13.59 -6.77 -3.74
CA ASN A 101 13.85 -8.21 -3.88
C ASN A 101 13.79 -8.64 -5.34
N LYS A 102 12.80 -8.16 -6.10
CA LYS A 102 12.71 -8.42 -7.54
C LYS A 102 13.94 -7.91 -8.30
N PHE A 103 14.44 -6.73 -7.94
CA PHE A 103 15.67 -6.20 -8.55
C PHE A 103 16.90 -7.07 -8.25
N TYR A 104 17.02 -7.59 -7.02
CA TYR A 104 18.10 -8.52 -6.67
C TYR A 104 18.00 -9.83 -7.45
N GLU A 105 16.80 -10.41 -7.57
CA GLU A 105 16.58 -11.62 -8.38
C GLU A 105 16.92 -11.40 -9.87
N GLU A 106 16.56 -10.25 -10.44
CA GLU A 106 16.92 -9.90 -11.81
C GLU A 106 18.44 -9.78 -12.01
N MET A 107 19.15 -9.20 -11.03
CA MET A 107 20.61 -9.09 -11.08
C MET A 107 21.30 -10.44 -10.94
N GLU A 108 20.84 -11.29 -10.02
CA GLU A 108 21.36 -12.66 -9.86
C GLU A 108 21.19 -13.47 -11.14
N ASN A 109 20.02 -13.40 -11.78
CA ASN A 109 19.77 -14.05 -13.06
C ASN A 109 20.71 -13.55 -14.17
N ARG A 110 20.98 -12.24 -14.23
CA ARG A 110 21.95 -11.67 -15.19
C ARG A 110 23.37 -12.15 -14.94
N GLU A 111 23.80 -12.27 -13.69
CA GLU A 111 25.13 -12.79 -13.37
C GLU A 111 25.28 -14.25 -13.83
N ILE A 112 24.25 -15.08 -13.62
CA ILE A 112 24.20 -16.46 -14.10
C ILE A 112 24.31 -16.52 -15.63
N GLU A 113 23.57 -15.67 -16.35
CA GLU A 113 23.66 -15.58 -17.80
C GLU A 113 25.05 -15.18 -18.30
N VAL A 114 25.66 -14.16 -17.67
CA VAL A 114 27.02 -13.71 -18.01
C VAL A 114 28.04 -14.81 -17.78
N GLU A 115 27.94 -15.56 -16.68
CA GLU A 115 28.85 -16.66 -16.40
C GLU A 115 28.66 -17.80 -17.42
N ASN A 116 27.42 -18.15 -17.77
CA ASN A 116 27.13 -19.11 -18.83
C ASN A 116 27.73 -18.70 -20.18
N ILE A 117 27.67 -17.41 -20.53
CA ILE A 117 28.30 -16.87 -21.75
C ILE A 117 29.82 -17.01 -21.66
N ARG A 118 30.44 -16.64 -20.54
CA ARG A 118 31.90 -16.75 -20.33
C ARG A 118 32.39 -18.18 -20.48
N GLN A 119 31.68 -19.15 -19.91
CA GLN A 119 32.03 -20.56 -20.02
C GLN A 119 31.95 -21.06 -21.47
N ARG A 120 30.92 -20.65 -22.23
CA ARG A 120 30.79 -20.98 -23.66
C ARG A 120 31.92 -20.40 -24.51
N ILE A 121 32.36 -19.17 -24.23
CA ILE A 121 33.48 -18.53 -24.95
C ILE A 121 34.78 -19.31 -24.68
N LYS A 122 35.10 -19.59 -23.40
CA LYS A 122 36.28 -20.39 -23.02
C LYS A 122 36.30 -21.76 -23.70
N GLY A 123 35.16 -22.44 -23.75
CA GLY A 123 35.03 -23.73 -24.44
C GLY A 123 35.35 -23.64 -25.93
N LYS A 124 34.85 -22.61 -26.63
CA LYS A 124 35.11 -22.38 -28.06
C LYS A 124 36.58 -22.06 -28.34
N GLU A 125 37.24 -21.29 -27.48
CA GLU A 125 38.68 -21.00 -27.61
C GLU A 125 39.54 -22.26 -27.46
N LYS A 126 39.18 -23.13 -26.50
CA LYS A 126 39.88 -24.40 -26.28
C LYS A 126 39.77 -25.34 -27.48
N ILE A 127 38.61 -25.40 -28.13
CA ILE A 127 38.40 -26.18 -29.36
C ILE A 127 39.27 -25.63 -30.50
N LYS A 128 39.33 -24.30 -30.68
CA LYS A 128 40.18 -23.68 -31.71
C LYS A 128 41.67 -23.95 -31.53
N GLN A 129 42.15 -24.08 -30.28
CA GLN A 129 43.54 -24.42 -30.01
C GLN A 129 43.89 -25.89 -30.29
N LEU A 130 42.91 -26.80 -30.20
CA LEU A 130 43.10 -28.24 -30.46
C LEU A 130 42.96 -28.63 -31.95
N THR A 131 42.44 -27.74 -32.78
CA THR A 131 42.24 -27.96 -34.22
C THR A 131 43.27 -27.24 -35.11
N ARG A 132 44.30 -26.65 -34.48
CA ARG A 132 45.52 -26.14 -35.14
C ARG A 132 46.67 -27.10 -34.90
#